data_AF-A0A4P8KS34-F1
#
_entry.id   AF-A0A4P8KS34-F1
#
_cell.length_a   1.000
_cell.length_b   1.000
_cell.length_c   1.000
_cell.angle_alpha   90.00
_cell.angle_beta   90.00
_cell.angle_gamma   90.00
#
_symmetry.space_group_name_H-M   'P 1'
#
loop_
_entity.id
_entity.type
_entity.pdbx_description
1 polymer ?
#
loop_
_entity_poly.entity_id
_entity_poly.type
_entity_poly.pdbx_seq_one_letter_code
_entity_poly.pdbx_strand_id
1 'polypeptide(L)'
;MAVDTTRIAEAIVRRFARRTNLMIASRTVRVDASPAHRVVAERLTALLHDLGAVLTTGAASDAGMLRFDFTALPADADPTDVPVLLGGAPLPERPDAAARIAFAASHMPVSATVAEDIDVRGLRIGVCMVLEPKTAQLALLLRSRGADVAVYGHPDETDAAVAAALAERGIPVDGGADLSGLEERAAAEGFLRRGFDILIDDGSHLIRLAHEIDPAIAASWIGANEETTSGLTPLRRMDAAGLLRTPVMAVNDAAAKTRFDNRYGTGFSCVLAIADLLEEHSLTVRDQPALVIGYGPVGEGVAAYLRALGATVAVAEVDPVRALIARHDGYAVGPASALADGALVVSATGVAGTIDEAVAERAAAIAVAGGVPGEVTAAAAASAALLLGDGGAVNITAAEGNPIEIMDLSFAVQLAALDHLLRTRPGVGVHALPSEIDDRVGRAALAARGVRIDERTASVGTDADWRSARYEETRG
;
A
#
# COMPACT_ATOMS: atom_id res chain seq x y z
N MET A 1 -10.88 2.59 -37.89
CA MET A 1 -11.48 2.72 -36.55
C MET A 1 -10.96 4.01 -35.94
N ALA A 2 -11.78 4.77 -35.20
CA ALA A 2 -11.27 5.92 -34.46
C ALA A 2 -10.25 5.43 -33.42
N VAL A 3 -9.13 6.15 -33.27
CA VAL A 3 -8.11 5.82 -32.26
C VAL A 3 -8.73 6.03 -30.88
N ASP A 4 -8.73 5.01 -30.02
CA ASP A 4 -9.17 5.13 -28.64
C ASP A 4 -8.09 5.86 -27.82
N THR A 5 -8.20 7.19 -27.78
CA THR A 5 -7.27 8.05 -27.05
C THR A 5 -7.29 7.82 -25.54
N THR A 6 -8.38 7.30 -24.99
CA THR A 6 -8.48 6.99 -23.56
C THR A 6 -7.63 5.77 -23.25
N ARG A 7 -7.77 4.70 -24.04
CA ARG A 7 -6.92 3.50 -23.92
C ARG A 7 -5.43 3.83 -24.03
N ILE A 8 -5.07 4.74 -24.95
CA ILE A 8 -3.68 5.21 -25.08
C ILE A 8 -3.20 5.93 -23.81
N ALA A 9 -4.00 6.86 -23.28
CA ALA A 9 -3.64 7.59 -22.06
C ALA A 9 -3.42 6.63 -20.87
N GLU A 10 -4.27 5.62 -20.73
CA GLU A 10 -4.11 4.59 -19.70
C GLU A 10 -2.88 3.74 -19.89
N ALA A 11 -2.60 3.30 -21.13
CA ALA A 11 -1.41 2.53 -21.45
C ALA A 11 -0.14 3.30 -21.06
N ILE A 12 -0.12 4.62 -21.26
CA ILE A 12 0.99 5.49 -20.84
C ILE A 12 1.17 5.49 -19.32
N VAL A 13 0.08 5.66 -18.56
CA VAL A 13 0.11 5.64 -17.07
C VAL A 13 0.51 4.26 -16.55
N ARG A 14 -0.08 3.19 -17.08
CA ARG A 14 0.22 1.80 -16.71
C ARG A 14 1.68 1.45 -17.01
N ARG A 15 2.21 1.86 -18.15
CA ARG A 15 3.64 1.72 -18.48
C ARG A 15 4.53 2.45 -17.48
N PHE A 16 4.18 3.67 -17.08
CA PHE A 16 4.91 4.40 -16.04
C PHE A 16 4.90 3.63 -14.71
N ALA A 17 3.72 3.19 -14.26
CA ALA A 17 3.56 2.46 -13.01
C ALA A 17 4.33 1.14 -13.01
N ARG A 18 4.24 0.32 -14.06
CA ARG A 18 5.03 -0.92 -14.19
C ARG A 18 6.54 -0.67 -14.20
N ARG A 19 6.99 0.36 -14.93
CA ARG A 19 8.43 0.64 -15.06
C ARG A 19 9.06 1.16 -13.78
N THR A 20 8.28 1.77 -12.89
CA THR A 20 8.82 2.51 -11.74
C THR A 20 8.33 2.01 -10.39
N ASN A 21 7.15 1.39 -10.32
CA ASN A 21 6.41 1.14 -9.07
C ASN A 21 6.18 2.44 -8.27
N LEU A 22 6.04 3.58 -8.96
CA LEU A 22 5.72 4.87 -8.38
C LEU A 22 4.25 5.23 -8.60
N MET A 23 3.71 6.07 -7.72
CA MET A 23 2.34 6.57 -7.81
C MET A 23 2.24 7.90 -8.56
N ILE A 24 1.09 8.18 -9.17
CA ILE A 24 0.79 9.47 -9.82
C ILE A 24 0.36 10.52 -8.78
N ALA A 25 -0.43 10.11 -7.79
CA ALA A 25 -1.01 11.01 -6.80
C ALA A 25 0.08 11.80 -6.04
N SER A 26 -0.21 13.07 -5.74
CA SER A 26 0.67 14.06 -5.09
C SER A 26 1.88 14.52 -5.90
N ARG A 27 2.15 13.93 -7.08
CA ARG A 27 3.28 14.36 -7.91
C ARG A 27 2.94 15.61 -8.69
N THR A 28 3.93 16.48 -8.84
CA THR A 28 3.88 17.56 -9.83
C THR A 28 4.05 16.96 -11.21
N VAL A 29 3.09 17.19 -12.12
CA VAL A 29 3.09 16.62 -13.46
C VAL A 29 2.92 17.68 -14.52
N ARG A 30 3.70 17.54 -15.60
CA ARG A 30 3.63 18.36 -16.81
C ARG A 30 3.41 17.48 -18.03
N VAL A 31 2.51 17.90 -18.91
CA VAL A 31 2.28 17.25 -20.21
C VAL A 31 2.57 18.28 -21.30
N ASP A 32 3.61 18.05 -22.08
CA ASP A 32 3.96 18.88 -23.23
C ASP A 32 3.32 18.32 -24.49
N ALA A 33 2.29 19.01 -24.99
CA ALA A 33 1.55 18.58 -26.17
C ALA A 33 2.21 19.07 -27.47
N SER A 34 2.28 18.19 -28.48
CA SER A 34 2.54 18.59 -29.87
C SER A 34 1.23 18.67 -30.67
N PRO A 35 1.18 19.37 -31.82
CA PRO A 35 -0.02 19.43 -32.64
C PRO A 35 -0.54 18.05 -33.08
N ALA A 36 0.36 17.10 -33.36
CA ALA A 36 0.00 15.76 -33.81
C ALA A 36 -0.68 14.91 -32.70
N HIS A 37 -0.25 15.08 -31.44
CA HIS A 37 -0.71 14.27 -30.32
C HIS A 37 -1.61 15.01 -29.33
N ARG A 38 -2.11 16.20 -29.71
CA ARG A 38 -2.85 17.09 -28.79
C ARG A 38 -4.01 16.39 -28.08
N VAL A 39 -4.81 15.62 -28.80
CA VAL A 39 -5.99 14.94 -28.22
C VAL A 39 -5.58 13.91 -27.17
N VAL A 40 -4.52 13.13 -27.43
CA VAL A 40 -3.98 12.17 -26.47
C VAL A 40 -3.40 12.90 -25.26
N ALA A 41 -2.65 13.99 -25.46
CA ALA A 41 -2.08 14.78 -24.39
C ALA A 41 -3.16 15.40 -23.47
N GLU A 42 -4.26 15.90 -24.04
CA GLU A 42 -5.41 16.41 -23.29
C GLU A 42 -6.09 15.31 -22.47
N ARG A 43 -6.27 14.12 -23.06
CA ARG A 43 -6.84 12.95 -22.37
C ARG A 43 -5.95 12.45 -21.24
N LEU A 44 -4.65 12.37 -21.49
CA LEU A 44 -3.65 12.02 -20.47
C LEU A 44 -3.66 13.04 -19.34
N THR A 45 -3.72 14.34 -19.65
CA THR A 45 -3.76 15.41 -18.63
C THR A 45 -4.98 15.27 -17.71
N ALA A 46 -6.16 15.00 -18.29
CA ALA A 46 -7.37 14.76 -17.51
C ALA A 46 -7.26 13.51 -16.63
N LEU A 47 -6.77 12.39 -17.19
CA LEU A 47 -6.55 11.17 -16.42
C LEU A 47 -5.56 11.39 -15.27
N LEU A 48 -4.42 12.05 -15.51
CA LEU A 48 -3.43 12.35 -14.47
C LEU A 48 -4.03 13.19 -13.33
N HIS A 49 -4.85 14.20 -13.66
CA HIS A 49 -5.59 14.98 -12.67
C HIS A 49 -6.53 14.11 -11.83
N ASP A 50 -7.30 13.24 -12.48
CA ASP A 50 -8.25 12.36 -11.79
C ASP A 50 -7.55 11.28 -10.94
N LEU A 51 -6.29 10.94 -11.28
CA LEU A 51 -5.39 10.12 -10.47
C LEU A 51 -4.68 10.89 -9.35
N GLY A 52 -4.95 12.20 -9.18
CA GLY A 52 -4.45 13.02 -8.09
C GLY A 52 -3.10 13.73 -8.35
N ALA A 53 -2.70 13.89 -9.62
CA ALA A 53 -1.54 14.69 -9.97
C ALA A 53 -1.77 16.19 -9.75
N VAL A 54 -0.73 16.91 -9.36
CA VAL A 54 -0.69 18.37 -9.33
C VAL A 54 -0.18 18.87 -10.68
N LEU A 55 -1.08 19.34 -11.54
CA LEU A 55 -0.73 19.79 -12.89
C LEU A 55 0.04 21.12 -12.86
N THR A 56 1.10 21.23 -13.66
CA THR A 56 1.88 22.47 -13.81
C THR A 56 2.24 22.78 -15.26
N THR A 57 2.36 24.07 -15.57
CA THR A 57 2.93 24.58 -16.83
C THR A 57 4.34 25.15 -16.62
N GLY A 58 4.85 25.16 -15.38
CA GLY A 58 6.16 25.70 -15.01
C GLY A 58 7.34 24.89 -15.56
N ALA A 59 8.54 25.47 -15.55
CA ALA A 59 9.78 24.77 -15.86
C ALA A 59 10.08 23.69 -14.80
N ALA A 60 10.79 22.63 -15.20
CA ALA A 60 11.22 21.58 -14.28
C ALA A 60 12.06 22.17 -13.15
N SER A 61 11.54 22.14 -11.91
CA SER A 61 12.23 22.71 -10.75
C SER A 61 12.31 21.76 -9.55
N ASP A 62 11.81 20.53 -9.67
CA ASP A 62 11.77 19.54 -8.60
C ASP A 62 12.26 18.17 -9.09
N ALA A 63 13.07 17.49 -8.27
CA ALA A 63 13.60 16.15 -8.50
C ALA A 63 12.49 15.08 -8.63
N GLY A 64 11.30 15.34 -8.07
CA GLY A 64 10.15 14.43 -8.15
C GLY A 64 9.20 14.68 -9.33
N MET A 65 9.42 15.70 -10.16
CA MET A 65 8.48 16.09 -11.22
C MET A 65 8.42 15.06 -12.34
N LEU A 66 7.21 14.70 -12.77
CA LEU A 66 6.97 13.90 -13.97
C LEU A 66 6.69 14.78 -15.18
N ARG A 67 7.32 14.49 -16.31
CA ARG A 67 7.07 15.15 -17.59
C ARG A 67 6.78 14.14 -18.69
N PHE A 68 5.64 14.28 -19.34
CA PHE A 68 5.25 13.53 -20.53
C PHE A 68 5.46 14.42 -21.75
N ASP A 69 6.44 14.11 -22.60
CA ASP A 69 6.92 15.00 -23.65
C ASP A 69 6.51 14.55 -25.07
N PHE A 70 5.31 14.90 -25.50
CA PHE A 70 4.86 14.64 -26.87
C PHE A 70 5.53 15.55 -27.91
N THR A 71 6.30 16.57 -27.51
CA THR A 71 7.06 17.42 -28.44
C THR A 71 8.33 16.73 -28.91
N ALA A 72 8.84 15.78 -28.12
CA ALA A 72 9.95 14.90 -28.48
C ALA A 72 9.50 13.63 -29.25
N LEU A 73 8.19 13.40 -29.41
CA LEU A 73 7.64 12.24 -30.10
C LEU A 73 7.34 12.57 -31.58
N PRO A 74 7.87 11.79 -32.56
CA PRO A 74 7.55 11.99 -33.98
C PRO A 74 6.05 11.89 -34.27
N ALA A 75 5.54 12.67 -35.23
CA ALA A 75 4.11 12.78 -35.49
C ALA A 75 3.42 11.49 -35.95
N ASP A 76 4.18 10.53 -36.48
CA ASP A 76 3.75 9.22 -36.96
C ASP A 76 4.07 8.08 -35.98
N ALA A 77 4.71 8.38 -34.85
CA ALA A 77 5.01 7.39 -33.82
C ALA A 77 3.76 7.01 -33.02
N ASP A 78 3.80 5.84 -32.39
CA ASP A 78 2.75 5.43 -31.47
C ASP A 78 2.72 6.39 -30.27
N PRO A 79 1.58 7.05 -29.97
CA PRO A 79 1.49 7.98 -28.83
C PRO A 79 1.78 7.32 -27.48
N THR A 80 1.63 5.99 -27.37
CA THR A 80 1.99 5.24 -26.15
C THR A 80 3.49 5.27 -25.88
N ASP A 81 4.32 5.55 -26.88
CA ASP A 81 5.78 5.65 -26.78
C ASP A 81 6.27 7.02 -26.30
N VAL A 82 5.38 7.92 -25.88
CA VAL A 82 5.75 9.26 -25.38
C VAL A 82 6.90 9.19 -24.37
N PRO A 83 7.98 9.96 -24.55
CA PRO A 83 9.04 10.06 -23.55
C PRO A 83 8.50 10.53 -22.20
N VAL A 84 8.80 9.76 -21.15
CA VAL A 84 8.47 10.13 -19.77
C VAL A 84 9.77 10.41 -19.04
N LEU A 85 9.84 11.60 -18.44
CA LEU A 85 10.97 12.03 -17.64
C LEU A 85 10.56 12.13 -16.17
N LEU A 86 11.42 11.64 -15.28
CA LEU A 86 11.30 11.78 -13.83
C LEU A 86 12.50 12.61 -13.34
N GLY A 87 12.23 13.76 -12.73
CA GLY A 87 13.29 14.69 -12.30
C GLY A 87 14.13 15.23 -13.46
N GLY A 88 13.59 15.22 -14.68
CA GLY A 88 14.29 15.63 -15.90
C GLY A 88 15.12 14.55 -16.59
N ALA A 89 15.24 13.35 -16.00
CA ALA A 89 15.91 12.20 -16.61
C ALA A 89 14.89 11.20 -17.18
N PRO A 90 15.21 10.44 -18.24
CA PRO A 90 14.37 9.33 -18.69
C PRO A 90 14.08 8.33 -17.57
N LEU A 91 12.91 7.70 -17.61
CA LEU A 91 12.61 6.61 -16.67
C LEU A 91 13.73 5.56 -16.70
N PRO A 92 14.23 5.13 -15.53
CA PRO A 92 15.31 4.16 -15.49
C PRO A 92 14.83 2.77 -15.94
N GLU A 93 15.80 1.91 -16.23
CA GLU A 93 15.58 0.47 -16.32
C GLU A 93 15.86 -0.17 -14.96
N ARG A 94 15.08 -1.19 -14.61
CA ARG A 94 15.22 -1.94 -13.35
C ARG A 94 15.30 -3.45 -13.69
N PRO A 95 16.40 -3.90 -14.34
CA PRO A 95 16.46 -5.23 -14.95
C PRO A 95 16.54 -6.37 -13.94
N ASP A 96 16.96 -6.10 -12.71
CA ASP A 96 17.15 -7.09 -11.66
C ASP A 96 16.70 -6.57 -10.28
N ALA A 97 16.69 -7.47 -9.30
CA ALA A 97 16.31 -7.13 -7.92
C ALA A 97 17.25 -6.09 -7.29
N ALA A 98 18.55 -6.09 -7.62
CA ALA A 98 19.48 -5.12 -7.06
C ALA A 98 19.16 -3.70 -7.53
N ALA A 99 18.85 -3.51 -8.80
CA ALA A 99 18.40 -2.26 -9.39
C ALA A 99 17.04 -1.82 -8.84
N ARG A 100 16.09 -2.76 -8.68
CA ARG A 100 14.77 -2.47 -8.06
C ARG A 100 14.92 -1.99 -6.61
N ILE A 101 15.77 -2.66 -5.83
CA ILE A 101 16.10 -2.30 -4.44
C ILE A 101 16.76 -0.91 -4.39
N ALA A 102 17.76 -0.64 -5.25
CA ALA A 102 18.41 0.67 -5.30
C ALA A 102 17.46 1.80 -5.73
N PHE A 103 16.57 1.52 -6.68
CA PHE A 103 15.55 2.47 -7.10
C PHE A 103 14.57 2.79 -5.97
N ALA A 104 14.13 1.78 -5.22
CA ALA A 104 13.31 1.98 -4.01
C ALA A 104 14.03 2.89 -3.01
N ALA A 105 15.33 2.65 -2.73
CA ALA A 105 16.12 3.50 -1.82
C ALA A 105 16.06 4.99 -2.19
N SER A 106 16.19 5.30 -3.49
CA SER A 106 16.17 6.69 -3.98
C SER A 106 14.79 7.36 -3.94
N HIS A 107 13.72 6.60 -3.70
CA HIS A 107 12.34 7.08 -3.64
C HIS A 107 11.69 6.84 -2.27
N MET A 108 12.50 6.50 -1.25
CA MET A 108 12.05 6.34 0.14
C MET A 108 12.71 7.35 1.10
N PRO A 109 12.64 8.68 0.82
CA PRO A 109 13.31 9.68 1.64
C PRO A 109 12.72 9.84 3.04
N VAL A 110 11.45 9.48 3.25
CA VAL A 110 10.77 9.68 4.55
C VAL A 110 11.29 8.67 5.57
N SER A 111 11.33 7.40 5.21
CA SER A 111 11.90 6.32 6.02
C SER A 111 13.37 6.58 6.30
N ALA A 112 14.14 7.00 5.30
CA ALA A 112 15.54 7.36 5.47
C ALA A 112 15.71 8.48 6.51
N THR A 113 14.92 9.55 6.41
CA THR A 113 14.94 10.67 7.36
C THR A 113 14.56 10.22 8.77
N VAL A 114 13.49 9.45 8.92
CA VAL A 114 13.04 8.97 10.25
C VAL A 114 14.07 8.03 10.88
N ALA A 115 14.76 7.21 10.09
CA ALA A 115 15.80 6.30 10.56
C ALA A 115 17.04 7.00 11.15
N GLU A 116 17.32 8.25 10.77
CA GLU A 116 18.49 9.01 11.25
C GLU A 116 18.48 9.21 12.77
N ASP A 117 17.29 9.35 13.36
CA ASP A 117 17.13 9.64 14.79
C ASP A 117 17.03 8.38 15.68
N ILE A 118 17.05 7.19 15.09
CA ILE A 118 16.83 5.94 15.83
C ILE A 118 18.18 5.34 16.23
N ASP A 119 18.28 4.94 17.50
CA ASP A 119 19.40 4.17 18.03
C ASP A 119 19.03 2.69 18.17
N VAL A 120 19.42 1.90 17.16
CA VAL A 120 19.23 0.44 17.13
C VAL A 120 20.56 -0.30 17.21
N ARG A 121 21.65 0.37 17.58
CA ARG A 121 23.00 -0.19 17.50
C ARG A 121 23.13 -1.42 18.39
N GLY A 122 23.51 -2.54 17.79
CA GLY A 122 23.72 -3.82 18.49
C GLY A 122 22.43 -4.56 18.85
N LEU A 123 21.25 -4.02 18.52
CA LEU A 123 19.98 -4.73 18.68
C LEU A 123 19.82 -5.78 17.58
N ARG A 124 19.31 -6.95 17.94
CA ARG A 124 18.90 -7.99 17.00
C ARG A 124 17.44 -7.77 16.61
N ILE A 125 17.18 -7.52 15.33
CA ILE A 125 15.84 -7.21 14.82
C ILE A 125 15.45 -8.26 13.79
N GLY A 126 14.35 -8.97 14.07
CA GLY A 126 13.69 -9.83 13.09
C GLY A 126 12.68 -9.01 12.29
N VAL A 127 12.67 -9.17 10.96
CA VAL A 127 11.66 -8.56 10.09
C VAL A 127 10.91 -9.68 9.36
N CYS A 128 9.59 -9.72 9.49
CA CYS A 128 8.72 -10.67 8.83
C CYS A 128 7.59 -9.90 8.15
N MET A 129 7.72 -9.75 6.84
CA MET A 129 6.84 -8.95 6.02
C MET A 129 6.90 -9.46 4.57
N VAL A 130 5.97 -9.04 3.73
CA VAL A 130 6.08 -9.22 2.28
C VAL A 130 7.47 -8.79 1.81
N LEU A 131 8.26 -9.72 1.29
CA LEU A 131 9.65 -9.51 0.94
C LEU A 131 9.75 -9.01 -0.50
N GLU A 132 9.70 -7.70 -0.64
CA GLU A 132 9.79 -6.96 -1.91
C GLU A 132 10.90 -5.88 -1.85
N PRO A 133 11.21 -5.16 -2.94
CA PRO A 133 12.33 -4.20 -2.95
C PRO A 133 12.27 -3.13 -1.86
N LYS A 134 11.06 -2.73 -1.45
CA LYS A 134 10.81 -1.71 -0.41
C LYS A 134 11.07 -2.28 0.99
N THR A 135 10.60 -3.49 1.29
CA THR A 135 10.87 -4.18 2.56
C THR A 135 12.37 -4.45 2.74
N ALA A 136 13.06 -4.82 1.65
CA ALA A 136 14.51 -4.93 1.66
C ALA A 136 15.19 -3.60 2.08
N GLN A 137 14.62 -2.43 1.71
CA GLN A 137 15.13 -1.14 2.18
C GLN A 137 14.92 -0.91 3.67
N LEU A 138 13.80 -1.34 4.26
CA LEU A 138 13.62 -1.27 5.71
C LEU A 138 14.72 -2.06 6.44
N ALA A 139 15.01 -3.29 6.01
CA ALA A 139 16.07 -4.12 6.58
C ALA A 139 17.47 -3.48 6.40
N LEU A 140 17.75 -2.93 5.22
CA LEU A 140 19.02 -2.24 4.92
C LEU A 140 19.19 -0.96 5.73
N LEU A 141 18.12 -0.17 5.92
CA LEU A 141 18.13 1.02 6.77
C LEU A 141 18.46 0.64 8.22
N LEU A 142 17.76 -0.33 8.80
CA LEU A 142 18.05 -0.82 10.15
C LEU A 142 19.50 -1.31 10.29
N ARG A 143 19.99 -2.08 9.32
CA ARG A 143 21.38 -2.55 9.29
C ARG A 143 22.38 -1.39 9.21
N SER A 144 22.10 -0.37 8.40
CA SER A 144 22.95 0.83 8.28
C SER A 144 23.05 1.62 9.59
N ARG A 145 22.04 1.51 10.46
CA ARG A 145 22.00 2.09 11.81
C ARG A 145 22.68 1.23 12.87
N GLY A 146 23.23 0.07 12.48
CA GLY A 146 24.03 -0.80 13.34
C GLY A 146 23.25 -1.91 14.02
N ALA A 147 22.01 -2.20 13.62
CA ALA A 147 21.29 -3.39 14.07
C ALA A 147 21.82 -4.67 13.40
N ASP A 148 21.66 -5.79 14.10
CA ASP A 148 21.79 -7.12 13.52
C ASP A 148 20.42 -7.59 13.00
N VAL A 149 20.28 -7.67 11.69
CA VAL A 149 18.97 -7.84 11.04
C VAL A 149 18.91 -9.20 10.37
N ALA A 150 17.81 -9.91 10.57
CA ALA A 150 17.45 -11.08 9.79
C ALA A 150 16.01 -10.95 9.29
N VAL A 151 15.72 -11.50 8.12
CA VAL A 151 14.42 -11.45 7.48
C VAL A 151 13.82 -12.85 7.39
N TYR A 152 12.52 -12.97 7.64
CA TYR A 152 11.74 -14.14 7.30
C TYR A 152 10.79 -13.81 6.15
N GLY A 153 10.82 -14.62 5.09
CA GLY A 153 9.93 -14.50 3.94
C GLY A 153 8.87 -15.59 3.92
N HIS A 154 7.60 -15.23 4.06
CA HIS A 154 6.48 -16.17 3.87
C HIS A 154 6.41 -16.64 2.40
N PRO A 155 6.01 -17.90 2.13
CA PRO A 155 6.05 -18.45 0.77
C PRO A 155 5.26 -17.63 -0.25
N ASP A 156 4.04 -17.24 0.11
CA ASP A 156 3.12 -16.52 -0.77
C ASP A 156 3.41 -15.01 -0.87
N GLU A 157 4.44 -14.55 -0.15
CA GLU A 157 4.74 -13.12 0.04
C GLU A 157 6.21 -12.78 -0.23
N THR A 158 6.96 -13.67 -0.90
CA THR A 158 8.41 -13.49 -1.09
C THR A 158 8.81 -13.39 -2.56
N ASP A 159 9.42 -12.26 -2.94
CA ASP A 159 10.17 -12.16 -4.18
C ASP A 159 11.55 -12.82 -3.99
N ALA A 160 11.72 -14.01 -4.56
CA ALA A 160 12.95 -14.81 -4.42
C ALA A 160 14.21 -14.08 -4.92
N ALA A 161 14.10 -13.21 -5.94
CA ALA A 161 15.23 -12.45 -6.44
C ALA A 161 15.64 -11.34 -5.46
N VAL A 162 14.65 -10.71 -4.79
CA VAL A 162 14.90 -9.75 -3.71
C VAL A 162 15.53 -10.44 -2.49
N ALA A 163 15.01 -11.61 -2.11
CA ALA A 163 15.56 -12.42 -1.02
C ALA A 163 17.04 -12.76 -1.26
N ALA A 164 17.38 -13.25 -2.45
CA ALA A 164 18.75 -13.54 -2.84
C ALA A 164 19.64 -12.27 -2.80
N ALA A 165 19.17 -11.17 -3.37
CA ALA A 165 19.90 -9.90 -3.38
C ALA A 165 20.09 -9.29 -1.99
N LEU A 166 19.25 -9.63 -1.01
CA LEU A 166 19.38 -9.21 0.39
C LEU A 166 20.39 -10.10 1.13
N ALA A 167 20.34 -11.41 0.90
CA ALA A 167 21.32 -12.38 1.43
C ALA A 167 22.75 -12.08 0.96
N GLU A 168 22.93 -11.74 -0.32
CA GLU A 168 24.23 -11.30 -0.87
C GLU A 168 24.79 -10.05 -0.20
N ARG A 169 23.93 -9.19 0.36
CA ARG A 169 24.31 -8.00 1.13
C ARG A 169 24.55 -8.31 2.62
N GLY A 170 24.56 -9.58 3.01
CA GLY A 170 24.90 -10.04 4.35
C GLY A 170 23.76 -9.92 5.37
N ILE A 171 22.51 -9.79 4.92
CA ILE A 171 21.32 -9.88 5.77
C ILE A 171 20.72 -11.28 5.55
N PRO A 172 20.75 -12.19 6.55
CA PRO A 172 20.15 -13.51 6.42
C PRO A 172 18.67 -13.44 6.08
N VAL A 173 18.25 -14.25 5.12
CA VAL A 173 16.83 -14.45 4.77
C VAL A 173 16.51 -15.93 4.99
N ASP A 174 15.62 -16.20 5.94
CA ASP A 174 15.05 -17.52 6.20
C ASP A 174 13.65 -17.58 5.56
N GLY A 175 13.12 -18.78 5.30
CA GLY A 175 11.84 -18.92 4.57
C GLY A 175 12.03 -18.99 3.05
N GLY A 176 10.98 -18.75 2.28
CA GLY A 176 11.03 -18.75 0.81
C GLY A 176 9.77 -19.31 0.14
N ALA A 177 9.57 -18.92 -1.13
CA ALA A 177 8.42 -19.27 -1.97
C ALA A 177 8.26 -20.78 -2.26
N ASP A 178 9.28 -21.58 -1.97
CA ASP A 178 9.31 -23.02 -2.17
C ASP A 178 8.87 -23.83 -0.93
N LEU A 179 8.69 -23.19 0.22
CA LEU A 179 8.29 -23.86 1.45
C LEU A 179 6.78 -24.03 1.58
N SER A 180 6.34 -25.10 2.24
CA SER A 180 4.94 -25.28 2.61
C SER A 180 4.78 -26.15 3.85
N GLY A 181 3.63 -26.02 4.53
CA GLY A 181 3.21 -26.93 5.59
C GLY A 181 4.21 -27.07 6.74
N LEU A 182 4.69 -28.30 6.99
CA LEU A 182 5.61 -28.57 8.08
C LEU A 182 7.01 -27.97 7.85
N GLU A 183 7.45 -27.85 6.61
CA GLU A 183 8.77 -27.29 6.27
C GLU A 183 8.78 -25.78 6.47
N GLU A 184 7.72 -25.09 6.01
CA GLU A 184 7.50 -23.67 6.28
C GLU A 184 7.49 -23.38 7.79
N ARG A 185 6.69 -24.16 8.55
CA ARG A 185 6.64 -24.02 10.00
C ARG A 185 8.02 -24.24 10.64
N ALA A 186 8.75 -25.26 10.24
CA ALA A 186 10.07 -25.54 10.79
C ALA A 186 11.06 -24.38 10.53
N ALA A 187 11.00 -23.76 9.35
CA ALA A 187 11.79 -22.57 9.03
C ALA A 187 11.39 -21.36 9.90
N ALA A 188 10.10 -21.11 10.09
CA ALA A 188 9.58 -20.04 10.94
C ALA A 188 10.03 -20.21 12.41
N GLU A 189 9.94 -21.42 12.94
CA GLU A 189 10.41 -21.71 14.30
C GLU A 189 11.94 -21.58 14.41
N GLY A 190 12.68 -21.98 13.38
CA GLY A 190 14.14 -21.81 13.30
C GLY A 190 14.55 -20.34 13.34
N PHE A 191 13.86 -19.50 12.57
CA PHE A 191 14.05 -18.05 12.55
C PHE A 191 13.83 -17.46 13.95
N LEU A 192 12.70 -17.76 14.61
CA LEU A 192 12.39 -17.28 15.96
C LEU A 192 13.45 -17.71 17.00
N ARG A 193 14.00 -18.92 16.88
CA ARG A 193 15.03 -19.45 17.78
C ARG A 193 16.41 -18.82 17.61
N ARG A 194 16.65 -18.02 16.55
CA ARG A 194 17.85 -17.15 16.46
C ARG A 194 17.95 -16.18 17.63
N GLY A 195 16.80 -15.81 18.19
CA GLY A 195 16.68 -14.86 19.28
C GLY A 195 16.82 -13.42 18.78
N PHE A 196 15.77 -12.64 19.03
CA PHE A 196 15.70 -11.22 18.67
C PHE A 196 15.41 -10.39 19.91
N ASP A 197 15.77 -9.12 19.86
CA ASP A 197 15.37 -8.14 20.86
C ASP A 197 14.06 -7.46 20.44
N ILE A 198 13.81 -7.35 19.13
CA ILE A 198 12.60 -6.76 18.55
C ILE A 198 12.16 -7.57 17.33
N LEU A 199 10.85 -7.72 17.16
CA LEU A 199 10.24 -8.31 15.97
C LEU A 199 9.35 -7.28 15.26
N ILE A 200 9.55 -7.08 13.96
CA ILE A 200 8.65 -6.31 13.09
C ILE A 200 7.88 -7.33 12.25
N ASP A 201 6.55 -7.33 12.36
CA ASP A 201 5.69 -8.35 11.78
C ASP A 201 4.55 -7.72 10.95
N ASP A 202 4.08 -8.47 9.95
CA ASP A 202 2.97 -8.17 9.06
C ASP A 202 2.01 -9.37 9.08
N GLY A 203 0.83 -9.20 9.66
CA GLY A 203 -0.17 -10.26 9.82
C GLY A 203 -0.07 -11.04 11.14
N SER A 204 0.91 -10.72 11.99
CA SER A 204 1.18 -11.28 13.32
C SER A 204 1.50 -12.77 13.35
N HIS A 205 1.87 -13.36 12.22
CA HIS A 205 2.10 -14.79 12.09
C HIS A 205 3.23 -15.26 13.00
N LEU A 206 4.37 -14.55 13.01
CA LEU A 206 5.51 -14.92 13.82
C LEU A 206 5.40 -14.47 15.27
N ILE A 207 4.79 -13.30 15.54
CA ILE A 207 4.47 -12.88 16.91
C ILE A 207 3.63 -13.98 17.57
N ARG A 208 2.57 -14.45 16.91
CA ARG A 208 1.69 -15.48 17.46
C ARG A 208 2.36 -16.83 17.55
N LEU A 209 3.12 -17.24 16.53
CA LEU A 209 3.86 -18.50 16.56
C LEU A 209 4.86 -18.54 17.72
N ALA A 210 5.55 -17.44 18.02
CA ALA A 210 6.44 -17.35 19.17
C ALA A 210 5.71 -17.63 20.49
N HIS A 211 4.49 -17.10 20.67
CA HIS A 211 3.68 -17.38 21.85
C HIS A 211 3.17 -18.83 21.90
N GLU A 212 2.93 -19.45 20.74
CA GLU A 212 2.48 -20.84 20.64
C GLU A 212 3.59 -21.83 20.99
N ILE A 213 4.80 -21.63 20.46
CA ILE A 213 5.90 -22.58 20.64
C ILE A 213 6.56 -22.49 22.02
N ASP A 214 6.82 -21.27 22.48
CA ASP A 214 7.39 -20.99 23.80
C ASP A 214 7.18 -19.51 24.14
N PRO A 215 6.20 -19.17 25.01
CA PRO A 215 5.94 -17.81 25.43
C PRO A 215 7.17 -17.06 25.99
N ALA A 216 8.21 -17.77 26.45
CA ALA A 216 9.46 -17.16 26.90
C ALA A 216 10.23 -16.47 25.76
N ILE A 217 10.07 -16.91 24.50
CA ILE A 217 10.67 -16.24 23.33
C ILE A 217 10.11 -14.83 23.22
N ALA A 218 8.78 -14.69 23.13
CA ALA A 218 8.14 -13.38 23.04
C ALA A 218 8.36 -12.52 24.30
N ALA A 219 8.38 -13.14 25.49
CA ALA A 219 8.67 -12.46 26.75
C ALA A 219 10.10 -11.89 26.84
N SER A 220 11.03 -12.40 26.02
CA SER A 220 12.41 -11.91 25.99
C SER A 220 12.59 -10.64 25.15
N TRP A 221 11.61 -10.31 24.29
CA TRP A 221 11.69 -9.14 23.42
C TRP A 221 11.49 -7.84 24.22
N ILE A 222 12.17 -6.78 23.77
CA ILE A 222 11.85 -5.40 24.15
C ILE A 222 10.42 -5.07 23.69
N GLY A 223 10.02 -5.57 22.53
CA GLY A 223 8.67 -5.47 22.00
C GLY A 223 8.58 -5.90 20.53
N ALA A 224 7.40 -5.72 19.95
CA ALA A 224 7.16 -5.96 18.54
C ALA A 224 6.34 -4.83 17.90
N ASN A 225 6.41 -4.73 16.57
CA ASN A 225 5.52 -3.90 15.77
C ASN A 225 4.62 -4.79 14.91
N GLU A 226 3.35 -4.42 14.77
CA GLU A 226 2.40 -5.11 13.86
C GLU A 226 1.77 -4.11 12.89
N GLU A 227 1.93 -4.38 11.59
CA GLU A 227 1.54 -3.47 10.51
C GLU A 227 0.06 -3.55 10.08
N THR A 228 -0.64 -4.64 10.37
CA THR A 228 -1.95 -4.90 9.74
C THR A 228 -3.13 -4.94 10.68
N THR A 229 -4.30 -4.69 10.10
CA THR A 229 -5.59 -4.88 10.80
C THR A 229 -5.83 -6.35 11.13
N SER A 230 -5.50 -7.25 10.19
CA SER A 230 -5.66 -8.70 10.33
C SER A 230 -4.74 -9.27 11.41
N GLY A 231 -3.53 -8.73 11.58
CA GLY A 231 -2.61 -9.10 12.65
C GLY A 231 -2.95 -8.49 14.01
N LEU A 232 -3.37 -7.22 14.07
CA LEU A 232 -3.76 -6.61 15.35
C LEU A 232 -5.02 -7.22 15.96
N THR A 233 -5.95 -7.69 15.14
CA THR A 233 -7.22 -8.28 15.61
C THR A 233 -7.01 -9.46 16.57
N PRO A 234 -6.26 -10.52 16.23
CA PRO A 234 -5.95 -11.60 17.15
C PRO A 234 -5.03 -11.16 18.29
N LEU A 235 -4.08 -10.25 18.08
CA LEU A 235 -3.20 -9.77 19.16
C LEU A 235 -3.98 -9.04 20.27
N ARG A 236 -4.97 -8.21 19.91
CA ARG A 236 -5.88 -7.58 20.88
C ARG A 236 -6.73 -8.61 21.65
N ARG A 237 -7.12 -9.72 21.00
CA ARG A 237 -7.80 -10.84 21.67
C ARG A 237 -6.88 -11.56 22.65
N MET A 238 -5.61 -11.77 22.28
CA MET A 238 -4.60 -12.35 23.17
C MET A 238 -4.32 -11.45 24.38
N ASP A 239 -4.24 -10.14 24.17
CA ASP A 239 -4.06 -9.14 25.23
C ASP A 239 -5.24 -9.16 26.21
N ALA A 240 -6.48 -9.05 25.71
CA ALA A 240 -7.68 -9.14 26.53
C ALA A 240 -7.81 -10.47 27.31
N ALA A 241 -7.22 -11.55 26.79
CA ALA A 241 -7.17 -12.86 27.45
C ALA A 241 -5.98 -13.06 28.39
N GLY A 242 -5.07 -12.07 28.52
CA GLY A 242 -3.86 -12.18 29.35
C GLY A 242 -2.81 -13.17 28.82
N LEU A 243 -2.89 -13.51 27.53
CA LEU A 243 -2.02 -14.46 26.84
C LEU A 243 -0.79 -13.81 26.21
N LEU A 244 -0.88 -12.53 25.86
CA LEU A 244 0.23 -11.77 25.28
C LEU A 244 1.37 -11.66 26.31
N ARG A 245 2.62 -11.73 25.84
CA ARG A 245 3.84 -11.70 26.68
C ARG A 245 4.83 -10.60 26.34
N THR A 246 4.55 -9.81 25.31
CA THR A 246 5.41 -8.73 24.82
C THR A 246 4.57 -7.48 24.55
N PRO A 247 5.11 -6.25 24.71
CA PRO A 247 4.44 -5.07 24.18
C PRO A 247 4.43 -5.09 22.65
N VAL A 248 3.27 -4.75 22.06
CA VAL A 248 3.11 -4.63 20.61
C VAL A 248 2.69 -3.21 20.26
N MET A 249 3.44 -2.55 19.38
CA MET A 249 3.06 -1.27 18.80
C MET A 249 2.10 -1.50 17.62
N ALA A 250 0.91 -0.90 17.70
CA ALA A 250 -0.11 -0.98 16.68
C ALA A 250 0.16 0.00 15.52
N VAL A 251 1.11 -0.36 14.67
CA VAL A 251 1.53 0.47 13.51
C VAL A 251 0.37 0.73 12.56
N ASN A 252 -0.47 -0.28 12.33
CA ASN A 252 -1.65 -0.13 11.48
C ASN A 252 -2.57 1.04 11.92
N ASP A 253 -2.69 1.30 13.22
CA ASP A 253 -3.63 2.31 13.73
C ASP A 253 -3.18 3.75 13.39
N ALA A 254 -1.92 3.96 13.01
CA ALA A 254 -1.42 5.26 12.59
C ALA A 254 -2.16 5.78 11.36
N ALA A 255 -2.53 7.06 11.38
CA ALA A 255 -3.22 7.68 10.25
C ALA A 255 -2.33 7.72 9.00
N ALA A 256 -1.02 7.96 9.16
CA ALA A 256 -0.03 7.96 8.09
C ALA A 256 0.15 6.58 7.43
N LYS A 257 -0.27 5.50 8.11
CA LYS A 257 -0.35 4.14 7.54
C LYS A 257 -1.71 3.93 6.89
N THR A 258 -2.77 3.77 7.69
CA THR A 258 -4.08 3.31 7.21
C THR A 258 -4.72 4.23 6.17
N ARG A 259 -4.52 5.56 6.26
CA ARG A 259 -5.16 6.50 5.31
C ARG A 259 -4.42 6.60 3.97
N PHE A 260 -3.17 6.14 3.91
CA PHE A 260 -2.33 6.23 2.71
C PHE A 260 -2.19 4.88 2.03
N ASP A 261 -1.70 3.89 2.78
CA ASP A 261 -1.51 2.51 2.34
C ASP A 261 -2.77 1.94 1.69
N ASN A 262 -3.82 1.80 2.49
CA ASN A 262 -5.01 1.09 2.07
C ASN A 262 -5.76 1.85 0.95
N ARG A 263 -5.93 3.17 1.10
CA ARG A 263 -6.73 3.97 0.16
C ARG A 263 -5.99 4.32 -1.12
N TYR A 264 -4.77 4.82 -1.01
CA TYR A 264 -4.01 5.28 -2.18
C TYR A 264 -3.11 4.19 -2.73
N GLY A 265 -2.44 3.41 -1.87
CA GLY A 265 -1.54 2.33 -2.30
C GLY A 265 -2.28 1.14 -2.89
N THR A 266 -3.08 0.46 -2.07
CA THR A 266 -3.78 -0.77 -2.48
C THR A 266 -4.79 -0.46 -3.58
N GLY A 267 -5.57 0.61 -3.42
CA GLY A 267 -6.51 1.07 -4.45
C GLY A 267 -5.84 1.27 -5.82
N PHE A 268 -4.73 2.02 -5.87
CA PHE A 268 -4.04 2.32 -7.13
C PHE A 268 -3.40 1.07 -7.74
N SER A 269 -2.62 0.34 -6.94
CA SER A 269 -1.88 -0.84 -7.42
C SER A 269 -2.82 -1.96 -7.88
N CYS A 270 -3.90 -2.24 -7.14
CA CYS A 270 -4.87 -3.25 -7.54
C CYS A 270 -5.57 -2.89 -8.85
N VAL A 271 -6.02 -1.64 -9.01
CA VAL A 271 -6.74 -1.23 -10.22
C VAL A 271 -5.85 -1.28 -11.47
N LEU A 272 -4.58 -0.90 -11.36
CA LEU A 272 -3.65 -1.01 -12.48
C LEU A 272 -3.30 -2.46 -12.80
N ALA A 273 -3.11 -3.32 -11.79
CA ALA A 273 -2.90 -4.76 -11.99
C ALA A 273 -4.11 -5.42 -12.66
N ILE A 274 -5.33 -5.09 -12.22
CA ILE A 274 -6.57 -5.54 -12.86
C ILE A 274 -6.64 -5.09 -14.32
N ALA A 275 -6.31 -3.83 -14.60
CA ALA A 275 -6.29 -3.31 -15.97
C ALA A 275 -5.24 -4.01 -16.85
N ASP A 276 -4.08 -4.38 -16.28
CA ASP A 276 -3.06 -5.19 -16.95
C ASP A 276 -3.58 -6.56 -17.33
N LEU A 277 -4.12 -7.31 -16.36
CA LEU A 277 -4.62 -8.66 -16.59
C LEU A 277 -5.82 -8.68 -17.55
N LEU A 278 -6.75 -7.72 -17.46
CA LEU A 278 -7.87 -7.65 -18.41
C LEU A 278 -7.39 -7.45 -19.85
N GLU A 279 -6.32 -6.67 -20.06
CA GLU A 279 -5.79 -6.43 -21.40
C GLU A 279 -5.17 -7.69 -22.03
N GLU A 280 -4.58 -8.57 -21.22
CA GLU A 280 -4.11 -9.90 -21.68
C GLU A 280 -5.25 -10.75 -22.24
N HIS A 281 -6.47 -10.52 -21.75
CA HIS A 281 -7.71 -11.13 -22.23
C HIS A 281 -8.45 -10.27 -23.27
N SER A 282 -7.80 -9.25 -23.84
CA SER A 282 -8.39 -8.32 -24.81
C SER A 282 -9.60 -7.53 -24.29
N LEU A 283 -9.68 -7.32 -22.97
CA LEU A 283 -10.69 -6.52 -22.28
C LEU A 283 -10.07 -5.26 -21.66
N THR A 284 -10.91 -4.30 -21.29
CA THR A 284 -10.54 -3.12 -20.51
C THR A 284 -11.49 -2.98 -19.32
N VAL A 285 -11.15 -2.13 -18.35
CA VAL A 285 -12.06 -1.84 -17.22
C VAL A 285 -13.36 -1.13 -17.64
N ARG A 286 -13.45 -0.64 -18.89
CA ARG A 286 -14.64 0.06 -19.44
C ARG A 286 -15.61 -0.84 -20.17
N ASP A 287 -15.20 -2.06 -20.55
CA ASP A 287 -16.04 -2.95 -21.36
C ASP A 287 -17.18 -3.60 -20.54
N GLN A 288 -17.13 -3.43 -19.21
CA GLN A 288 -18.10 -3.92 -18.26
C GLN A 288 -18.33 -2.92 -17.12
N PRO A 289 -19.49 -2.94 -16.43
CA PRO A 289 -19.62 -2.26 -15.15
C PRO A 289 -18.68 -2.87 -14.12
N ALA A 290 -18.30 -2.09 -13.10
CA ALA A 290 -17.51 -2.58 -11.99
C ALA A 290 -18.34 -2.57 -10.70
N LEU A 291 -18.27 -3.67 -9.94
CA LEU A 291 -18.84 -3.80 -8.60
C LEU A 291 -17.71 -3.91 -7.58
N VAL A 292 -17.64 -2.96 -6.65
CA VAL A 292 -16.72 -3.03 -5.50
C VAL A 292 -17.49 -3.53 -4.28
N ILE A 293 -17.08 -4.65 -3.70
CA ILE A 293 -17.68 -5.20 -2.48
C ILE A 293 -16.81 -4.79 -1.28
N GLY A 294 -17.39 -4.02 -0.35
CA GLY A 294 -16.70 -3.37 0.75
C GLY A 294 -16.28 -1.94 0.41
N TYR A 295 -16.62 -0.99 1.27
CA TYR A 295 -16.33 0.43 1.08
C TYR A 295 -15.61 1.03 2.28
N GLY A 296 -14.64 0.27 2.82
CA GLY A 296 -13.59 0.80 3.68
C GLY A 296 -12.48 1.48 2.87
N PRO A 297 -11.34 1.84 3.49
CA PRO A 297 -10.28 2.58 2.81
C PRO A 297 -9.80 1.96 1.48
N VAL A 298 -9.63 0.63 1.43
CA VAL A 298 -9.28 -0.08 0.17
C VAL A 298 -10.37 0.08 -0.88
N GLY A 299 -11.62 -0.19 -0.52
CA GLY A 299 -12.77 -0.07 -1.43
C GLY A 299 -13.00 1.35 -1.94
N GLU A 300 -12.81 2.36 -1.09
CA GLU A 300 -12.83 3.78 -1.49
C GLU A 300 -11.78 4.07 -2.57
N GLY A 301 -10.56 3.55 -2.39
CA GLY A 301 -9.47 3.66 -3.36
C GLY A 301 -9.80 2.95 -4.67
N VAL A 302 -10.16 1.67 -4.61
CA VAL A 302 -10.52 0.86 -5.79
C VAL A 302 -11.64 1.53 -6.60
N ALA A 303 -12.72 1.96 -5.94
CA ALA A 303 -13.83 2.64 -6.61
C ALA A 303 -13.40 3.95 -7.28
N ALA A 304 -12.60 4.76 -6.59
CA ALA A 304 -12.10 6.03 -7.12
C ALA A 304 -11.21 5.83 -8.36
N TYR A 305 -10.26 4.88 -8.31
CA TYR A 305 -9.34 4.63 -9.40
C TYR A 305 -10.00 3.92 -10.59
N LEU A 306 -10.94 2.99 -10.36
CA LEU A 306 -11.75 2.43 -11.45
C LEU A 306 -12.54 3.52 -12.18
N ARG A 307 -13.16 4.45 -11.43
CA ARG A 307 -13.86 5.60 -12.01
C ARG A 307 -12.90 6.53 -12.77
N ALA A 308 -11.68 6.75 -12.28
CA ALA A 308 -10.67 7.55 -12.97
C ALA A 308 -10.26 6.92 -14.33
N LEU A 309 -10.23 5.58 -14.42
CA LEU A 309 -10.07 4.83 -15.68
C LEU A 309 -11.35 4.77 -16.54
N GLY A 310 -12.43 5.44 -16.11
CA GLY A 310 -13.68 5.56 -16.85
C GLY A 310 -14.65 4.39 -16.67
N ALA A 311 -14.42 3.48 -15.71
CA ALA A 311 -15.38 2.43 -15.39
C ALA A 311 -16.66 3.00 -14.76
N THR A 312 -17.80 2.36 -15.03
CA THR A 312 -19.06 2.64 -14.31
C THR A 312 -19.08 1.82 -13.03
N VAL A 313 -18.95 2.48 -11.88
CA VAL A 313 -18.75 1.83 -10.58
C VAL A 313 -20.02 1.79 -9.74
N ALA A 314 -20.32 0.61 -9.18
CA ALA A 314 -21.31 0.39 -8.14
C ALA A 314 -20.63 -0.24 -6.89
N VAL A 315 -21.29 -0.12 -5.74
CA VAL A 315 -20.76 -0.55 -4.44
C VAL A 315 -21.76 -1.44 -3.71
N ALA A 316 -21.27 -2.52 -3.10
CA ALA A 316 -22.00 -3.30 -2.11
C ALA A 316 -21.35 -3.14 -0.73
N GLU A 317 -22.14 -2.78 0.28
CA GLU A 317 -21.70 -2.62 1.67
C GLU A 317 -22.74 -3.17 2.65
N VAL A 318 -22.25 -3.77 3.74
CA VAL A 318 -22.99 -4.20 4.92
C VAL A 318 -23.05 -3.11 6.01
N ASP A 319 -22.05 -2.21 6.06
CA ASP A 319 -22.03 -1.07 6.98
C ASP A 319 -22.89 0.08 6.42
N PRO A 320 -23.94 0.52 7.13
CA PRO A 320 -24.86 1.53 6.63
C PRO A 320 -24.25 2.92 6.48
N VAL A 321 -23.24 3.27 7.29
CA VAL A 321 -22.55 4.57 7.20
C VAL A 321 -21.65 4.59 5.98
N ARG A 322 -20.88 3.52 5.75
CA ARG A 322 -20.02 3.41 4.56
C ARG A 322 -20.84 3.32 3.27
N ALA A 323 -21.95 2.60 3.27
CA ALA A 323 -22.91 2.60 2.16
C ALA A 323 -23.44 4.01 1.87
N LEU A 324 -23.76 4.79 2.91
CA LEU A 324 -24.20 6.19 2.75
C LEU A 324 -23.08 7.08 2.20
N ILE A 325 -21.83 6.90 2.64
CA ILE A 325 -20.67 7.61 2.09
C ILE A 325 -20.50 7.28 0.60
N ALA A 326 -20.51 6.00 0.22
CA ALA A 326 -20.43 5.58 -1.19
C ALA A 326 -21.50 6.23 -2.06
N ARG A 327 -22.72 6.37 -1.52
CA ARG A 327 -23.81 7.05 -2.21
C ARG A 327 -23.54 8.56 -2.39
N HIS A 328 -22.95 9.22 -1.40
CA HIS A 328 -22.56 10.63 -1.48
C HIS A 328 -21.35 10.86 -2.40
N ASP A 329 -20.45 9.88 -2.51
CA ASP A 329 -19.33 9.88 -3.46
C ASP A 329 -19.78 9.67 -4.92
N GLY A 330 -21.07 9.36 -5.12
CA GLY A 330 -21.75 9.31 -6.41
C GLY A 330 -21.98 7.91 -6.97
N TYR A 331 -21.76 6.86 -6.19
CA TYR A 331 -21.92 5.47 -6.67
C TYR A 331 -23.36 4.97 -6.55
N ALA A 332 -23.72 4.00 -7.40
CA ALA A 332 -24.88 3.15 -7.16
C ALA A 332 -24.55 2.20 -5.99
N VAL A 333 -25.49 2.03 -5.06
CA VAL A 333 -25.30 1.19 -3.87
C VAL A 333 -26.44 0.20 -3.77
N GLY A 334 -26.13 -1.08 -3.56
CA GLY A 334 -27.12 -2.14 -3.47
C GLY A 334 -26.51 -3.50 -3.12
N PRO A 335 -27.35 -4.56 -3.02
CA PRO A 335 -26.87 -5.91 -2.79
C PRO A 335 -25.94 -6.39 -3.91
N ALA A 336 -24.86 -7.10 -3.58
CA ALA A 336 -23.89 -7.59 -4.56
C ALA A 336 -24.56 -8.45 -5.66
N SER A 337 -25.49 -9.33 -5.28
CA SER A 337 -26.24 -10.18 -6.20
C SER A 337 -27.10 -9.41 -7.22
N ALA A 338 -27.47 -8.16 -6.93
CA ALA A 338 -28.24 -7.31 -7.84
C ALA A 338 -27.35 -6.46 -8.76
N LEU A 339 -26.04 -6.39 -8.47
CA LEU A 339 -25.08 -5.52 -9.16
C LEU A 339 -23.97 -6.30 -9.88
N ALA A 340 -23.87 -7.61 -9.66
CA ALA A 340 -22.80 -8.46 -10.19
C ALA A 340 -22.98 -8.88 -11.66
N ASP A 341 -24.20 -8.78 -12.20
CA ASP A 341 -24.53 -9.25 -13.55
C ASP A 341 -23.64 -8.61 -14.62
N GLY A 342 -22.77 -9.42 -15.23
CA GLY A 342 -21.79 -9.01 -16.25
C GLY A 342 -20.69 -8.08 -15.74
N ALA A 343 -20.52 -7.93 -14.42
CA ALA A 343 -19.59 -6.97 -13.84
C ALA A 343 -18.17 -7.51 -13.68
N LEU A 344 -17.19 -6.60 -13.66
CA LEU A 344 -15.92 -6.80 -12.96
C LEU A 344 -16.21 -6.68 -11.46
N VAL A 345 -16.18 -7.79 -10.74
CA VAL A 345 -16.40 -7.82 -9.29
C VAL A 345 -15.06 -7.76 -8.57
N VAL A 346 -14.87 -6.76 -7.71
CA VAL A 346 -13.65 -6.56 -6.92
C VAL A 346 -13.97 -6.66 -5.43
N SER A 347 -13.41 -7.65 -4.74
CA SER A 347 -13.52 -7.76 -3.29
C SER A 347 -12.51 -6.83 -2.60
N ALA A 348 -12.97 -6.04 -1.64
CA ALA A 348 -12.14 -5.12 -0.85
C ALA A 348 -12.55 -5.15 0.64
N THR A 349 -12.96 -6.32 1.14
CA THR A 349 -13.55 -6.46 2.49
C THR A 349 -12.54 -6.93 3.54
N GLY A 350 -11.51 -7.70 3.16
CA GLY A 350 -10.69 -8.40 4.14
C GLY A 350 -11.44 -9.55 4.82
N VAL A 351 -12.46 -10.13 4.17
CA VAL A 351 -13.33 -11.17 4.75
C VAL A 351 -13.42 -12.38 3.81
N ALA A 352 -13.05 -13.55 4.33
CA ALA A 352 -13.19 -14.81 3.60
C ALA A 352 -14.65 -15.09 3.21
N GLY A 353 -14.86 -15.58 1.99
CA GLY A 353 -16.17 -15.89 1.43
C GLY A 353 -17.00 -14.67 1.02
N THR A 354 -16.36 -13.52 0.79
CA THR A 354 -17.04 -12.31 0.27
C THR A 354 -17.63 -12.54 -1.12
N ILE A 355 -16.90 -13.25 -1.98
CA ILE A 355 -17.37 -13.67 -3.30
C ILE A 355 -17.68 -15.17 -3.24
N ASP A 356 -18.97 -15.46 -3.13
CA ASP A 356 -19.52 -16.80 -3.20
C ASP A 356 -19.91 -17.18 -4.64
N GLU A 357 -20.36 -18.43 -4.82
CA GLU A 357 -20.78 -18.97 -6.12
C GLU A 357 -21.91 -18.13 -6.74
N ALA A 358 -22.86 -17.64 -5.94
CA ALA A 358 -24.02 -16.90 -6.44
C ALA A 358 -23.64 -15.53 -7.03
N VAL A 359 -22.63 -14.87 -6.46
CA VAL A 359 -22.03 -13.65 -7.04
C VAL A 359 -21.16 -13.99 -8.24
N ALA A 360 -20.34 -15.03 -8.14
CA ALA A 360 -19.38 -15.41 -9.18
C ALA A 360 -20.03 -15.87 -10.49
N GLU A 361 -21.14 -16.62 -10.43
CA GLU A 361 -21.91 -17.05 -11.61
C GLU A 361 -22.47 -15.90 -12.45
N ARG A 362 -22.58 -14.70 -11.85
CA ARG A 362 -23.09 -13.49 -12.49
C ARG A 362 -21.97 -12.61 -13.05
N ALA A 363 -20.77 -12.71 -12.49
CA ALA A 363 -19.65 -11.86 -12.82
C ALA A 363 -19.08 -12.15 -14.22
N ALA A 364 -18.56 -11.12 -14.87
CA ALA A 364 -17.72 -11.29 -16.06
C ALA A 364 -16.26 -11.58 -15.67
N ALA A 365 -15.76 -10.88 -14.65
CA ALA A 365 -14.42 -11.05 -14.10
C ALA A 365 -14.42 -10.83 -12.59
N ILE A 366 -13.47 -11.45 -11.88
CA ILE A 366 -13.33 -11.41 -10.43
C ILE A 366 -11.90 -11.05 -10.06
N ALA A 367 -11.72 -10.11 -9.14
CA ALA A 367 -10.44 -9.77 -8.54
C ALA A 367 -10.55 -9.55 -7.03
N VAL A 368 -9.44 -9.72 -6.31
CA VAL A 368 -9.35 -9.47 -4.87
C VAL A 368 -8.33 -8.37 -4.62
N ALA A 369 -8.76 -7.32 -3.93
CA ALA A 369 -7.92 -6.22 -3.46
C ALA A 369 -7.68 -6.27 -1.94
N GLY A 370 -8.38 -7.15 -1.21
CA GLY A 370 -8.15 -7.35 0.22
C GLY A 370 -6.99 -8.32 0.51
N GLY A 371 -6.52 -8.30 1.75
CA GLY A 371 -5.29 -8.98 2.19
C GLY A 371 -5.52 -10.24 3.03
N VAL A 372 -6.68 -10.88 2.95
CA VAL A 372 -6.92 -12.16 3.64
C VAL A 372 -7.11 -13.30 2.64
N PRO A 373 -6.61 -14.51 2.92
CA PRO A 373 -6.89 -15.67 2.09
C PRO A 373 -8.39 -15.99 2.01
N GLY A 374 -8.83 -16.43 0.83
CA GLY A 374 -10.17 -17.01 0.63
C GLY A 374 -11.32 -16.00 0.55
N GLU A 375 -11.07 -14.74 0.20
CA GLU A 375 -12.17 -13.79 -0.13
C GLU A 375 -13.05 -14.30 -1.27
N VAL A 376 -12.46 -15.05 -2.21
CA VAL A 376 -13.18 -15.86 -3.20
C VAL A 376 -13.25 -17.29 -2.69
N THR A 377 -14.47 -17.85 -2.61
CA THR A 377 -14.63 -19.26 -2.22
C THR A 377 -14.09 -20.21 -3.29
N ALA A 378 -13.70 -21.43 -2.92
CA ALA A 378 -13.24 -22.43 -3.89
C ALA A 378 -14.30 -22.75 -4.96
N ALA A 379 -15.59 -22.73 -4.59
CA ALA A 379 -16.70 -22.90 -5.54
C ALA A 379 -16.80 -21.72 -6.51
N ALA A 380 -16.71 -20.48 -5.99
CA ALA A 380 -16.69 -19.26 -6.81
C ALA A 380 -15.51 -19.24 -7.81
N ALA A 381 -14.32 -19.67 -7.37
CA ALA A 381 -13.14 -19.74 -8.21
C ALA A 381 -13.26 -20.77 -9.36
N ALA A 382 -14.17 -21.75 -9.23
CA ALA A 382 -14.46 -22.74 -10.26
C ALA A 382 -15.58 -22.31 -11.23
N SER A 383 -16.14 -21.10 -11.07
CA SER A 383 -17.19 -20.57 -11.94
C SER A 383 -16.64 -20.22 -13.34
N ALA A 384 -17.54 -19.83 -14.25
CA ALA A 384 -17.16 -19.42 -15.61
C ALA A 384 -16.55 -18.00 -15.69
N ALA A 385 -16.58 -17.23 -14.60
CA ALA A 385 -16.03 -15.87 -14.58
C ALA A 385 -14.51 -15.88 -14.72
N LEU A 386 -13.95 -14.85 -15.34
CA LEU A 386 -12.50 -14.69 -15.45
C LEU A 386 -11.91 -14.34 -14.06
N LEU A 387 -11.19 -15.28 -13.46
CA LEU A 387 -10.50 -15.05 -12.19
C LEU A 387 -9.13 -14.39 -12.42
N LEU A 388 -8.94 -13.20 -11.88
CA LEU A 388 -7.71 -12.42 -11.99
C LEU A 388 -6.80 -12.67 -10.78
N GLY A 389 -5.50 -12.86 -11.02
CA GLY A 389 -4.49 -13.02 -9.95
C GLY A 389 -4.72 -14.26 -9.07
N ASP A 390 -5.29 -15.33 -9.63
CA ASP A 390 -5.62 -16.60 -8.98
C ASP A 390 -6.50 -16.47 -7.71
N GLY A 391 -7.22 -15.35 -7.58
CA GLY A 391 -8.07 -15.06 -6.42
C GLY A 391 -7.30 -14.59 -5.17
N GLY A 392 -5.99 -14.37 -5.28
CA GLY A 392 -5.17 -13.69 -4.28
C GLY A 392 -5.21 -12.17 -4.41
N ALA A 393 -4.53 -11.47 -3.50
CA ALA A 393 -4.40 -10.01 -3.55
C ALA A 393 -3.71 -9.57 -4.85
N VAL A 394 -4.48 -9.04 -5.79
CA VAL A 394 -4.08 -8.88 -7.20
C VAL A 394 -2.88 -7.94 -7.40
N ASN A 395 -2.70 -6.97 -6.51
CA ASN A 395 -1.52 -6.09 -6.53
C ASN A 395 -0.22 -6.81 -6.14
N ILE A 396 -0.31 -7.90 -5.35
CA ILE A 396 0.85 -8.71 -4.96
C ILE A 396 1.05 -9.84 -5.97
N THR A 397 -0.03 -10.53 -6.36
CA THR A 397 0.08 -11.70 -7.25
C THR A 397 0.36 -11.34 -8.70
N ALA A 398 -0.05 -10.15 -9.15
CA ALA A 398 0.11 -9.71 -10.54
C ALA A 398 0.86 -8.38 -10.71
N ALA A 399 1.38 -7.79 -9.63
CA ALA A 399 2.20 -6.58 -9.68
C ALA A 399 3.26 -6.55 -8.56
N GLU A 400 4.01 -5.46 -8.46
CA GLU A 400 5.03 -5.27 -7.41
C GLU A 400 4.44 -4.67 -6.12
N GLY A 401 3.24 -5.09 -5.71
CA GLY A 401 2.59 -4.59 -4.50
C GLY A 401 2.29 -3.09 -4.53
N ASN A 402 2.24 -2.50 -3.34
CA ASN A 402 2.00 -1.06 -3.19
C ASN A 402 3.16 -0.21 -3.75
N PRO A 403 2.88 1.02 -4.23
CA PRO A 403 3.91 1.93 -4.72
C PRO A 403 4.97 2.28 -3.67
N ILE A 404 6.19 2.55 -4.11
CA ILE A 404 7.35 2.85 -3.24
C ILE A 404 7.05 3.97 -2.25
N GLU A 405 6.41 5.06 -2.70
CA GLU A 405 6.18 6.24 -1.87
C GLU A 405 5.12 6.02 -0.80
N ILE A 406 4.26 5.02 -0.99
CA ILE A 406 3.29 4.58 0.02
C ILE A 406 4.01 3.75 1.08
N MET A 407 4.82 2.77 0.65
CA MET A 407 5.60 1.95 1.58
C MET A 407 6.63 2.79 2.34
N ASP A 408 7.14 3.87 1.74
CA ASP A 408 7.97 4.84 2.44
C ASP A 408 7.25 5.48 3.64
N LEU A 409 5.95 5.73 3.55
CA LEU A 409 5.16 6.24 4.67
C LEU A 409 4.94 5.14 5.71
N SER A 410 4.51 3.95 5.30
CA SER A 410 4.28 2.83 6.23
C SER A 410 5.56 2.47 7.01
N PHE A 411 6.70 2.39 6.34
CA PHE A 411 7.98 2.09 6.99
C PHE A 411 8.53 3.24 7.80
N ALA A 412 8.26 4.50 7.43
CA ALA A 412 8.54 5.62 8.32
C ALA A 412 7.73 5.53 9.62
N VAL A 413 6.47 5.06 9.58
CA VAL A 413 5.70 4.77 10.80
C VAL A 413 6.31 3.60 11.57
N GLN A 414 6.70 2.51 10.91
CA GLN A 414 7.40 1.38 11.55
C GLN A 414 8.64 1.83 12.32
N LEU A 415 9.49 2.62 11.67
CA LEU A 415 10.71 3.18 12.25
C LEU A 415 10.38 4.14 13.42
N ALA A 416 9.40 5.02 13.26
CA ALA A 416 8.99 5.91 14.35
C ALA A 416 8.35 5.15 15.53
N ALA A 417 7.63 4.06 15.28
CA ALA A 417 7.07 3.18 16.28
C ALA A 417 8.15 2.41 17.04
N LEU A 418 9.17 1.92 16.33
CA LEU A 418 10.37 1.32 16.91
C LEU A 418 11.10 2.30 17.85
N ASP A 419 11.30 3.53 17.39
CA ASP A 419 11.90 4.60 18.18
C ASP A 419 11.06 4.95 19.43
N HIS A 420 9.73 4.95 19.30
CA HIS A 420 8.83 5.12 20.43
C HIS A 420 8.94 3.95 21.43
N LEU A 421 8.87 2.71 20.96
CA LEU A 421 9.00 1.49 21.75
C LEU A 421 10.31 1.51 22.57
N LEU A 422 11.42 1.85 21.94
CA LEU A 422 12.73 1.90 22.58
C LEU A 422 12.82 2.96 23.69
N ARG A 423 12.17 4.12 23.49
CA ARG A 423 12.17 5.23 24.46
C ARG A 423 11.18 5.04 25.61
N THR A 424 10.01 4.48 25.35
CA THR A 424 8.94 4.39 26.36
C THR A 424 8.89 3.05 27.08
N ARG A 425 9.31 1.96 26.42
CA ARG A 425 9.31 0.58 26.95
C ARG A 425 8.00 0.26 27.68
N PRO A 426 6.85 0.33 26.99
CA PRO A 426 5.56 0.12 27.62
C PRO A 426 5.46 -1.32 28.15
N GLY A 427 4.55 -1.54 29.11
CA GLY A 427 4.27 -2.87 29.62
C GLY A 427 3.63 -3.78 28.55
N VAL A 428 3.53 -5.07 28.84
CA VAL A 428 2.85 -6.04 27.95
C VAL A 428 1.44 -5.56 27.60
N GLY A 429 1.11 -5.59 26.31
CA GLY A 429 -0.18 -5.14 25.78
C GLY A 429 -0.06 -4.66 24.34
N VAL A 430 -1.21 -4.38 23.70
CA VAL A 430 -1.25 -3.73 22.38
C VAL A 430 -1.41 -2.22 22.56
N HIS A 431 -0.45 -1.45 22.06
CA HIS A 431 -0.35 0.00 22.27
C HIS A 431 -0.58 0.76 20.98
N ALA A 432 -1.57 1.66 20.99
CA ALA A 432 -1.76 2.62 19.91
C ALA A 432 -0.58 3.61 19.87
N LEU A 433 -0.24 4.08 18.67
CA LEU A 433 0.79 5.09 18.49
C LEU A 433 0.25 6.47 18.87
N PRO A 434 1.04 7.31 19.57
CA PRO A 434 0.66 8.70 19.82
C PRO A 434 0.62 9.51 18.52
N SER A 435 -0.27 10.49 18.44
CA SER A 435 -0.47 11.34 17.24
C SER A 435 0.79 12.07 16.77
N GLU A 436 1.73 12.30 17.67
CA GLU A 436 3.02 12.94 17.43
C GLU A 436 3.88 12.14 16.43
N ILE A 437 3.66 10.82 16.33
CA ILE A 437 4.31 9.97 15.33
C ILE A 437 3.77 10.25 13.94
N ASP A 438 2.44 10.31 13.78
CA ASP A 438 1.79 10.69 12.52
C ASP A 438 2.25 12.07 12.06
N ASP A 439 2.30 13.02 13.01
CA ASP A 439 2.78 14.37 12.80
C ASP A 439 4.24 14.43 12.32
N ARG A 440 5.13 13.61 12.92
CA ARG A 440 6.53 13.52 12.53
C ARG A 440 6.68 12.95 11.12
N VAL A 441 6.01 11.84 10.83
CA VAL A 441 6.04 11.19 9.50
C VAL A 441 5.45 12.12 8.45
N GLY A 442 4.31 12.76 8.74
CA GLY A 442 3.67 13.72 7.85
C GLY A 442 4.54 14.92 7.52
N ARG A 443 5.22 15.50 8.52
CA ARG A 443 6.18 16.60 8.30
C ARG A 443 7.36 16.17 7.44
N ALA A 444 7.95 14.99 7.71
CA ALA A 444 9.03 14.45 6.89
C ALA A 444 8.57 14.20 5.45
N ALA A 445 7.36 13.67 5.25
CA ALA A 445 6.77 13.42 3.94
C ALA A 445 6.51 14.69 3.12
N LEU A 446 6.00 15.74 3.75
CA LEU A 446 5.77 17.03 3.12
C LEU A 446 7.10 17.73 2.78
N ALA A 447 8.07 17.71 3.71
CA ALA A 447 9.39 18.27 3.50
C ALA A 447 10.13 17.59 2.34
N ALA A 448 10.09 16.25 2.26
CA ALA A 448 10.65 15.48 1.16
C ALA A 448 10.05 15.81 -0.22
N ARG A 449 8.84 16.39 -0.23
CA ARG A 449 8.13 16.84 -1.43
C ARG A 449 8.21 18.36 -1.64
N GLY A 450 9.03 19.07 -0.86
CA GLY A 450 9.16 20.52 -0.93
C GLY A 450 7.89 21.28 -0.53
N VAL A 451 6.93 20.63 0.13
CA VAL A 451 5.66 21.24 0.54
C VAL A 451 5.82 21.88 1.91
N ARG A 452 5.54 23.18 1.99
CA ARG A 452 5.45 23.91 3.26
C ARG A 452 3.99 24.02 3.68
N ILE A 453 3.74 23.82 4.97
CA ILE A 453 2.42 23.99 5.59
C ILE A 453 2.48 25.12 6.59
N ASP A 454 1.33 25.72 6.88
CA ASP A 454 1.23 26.76 7.90
C ASP A 454 1.55 26.17 9.29
N GLU A 455 2.31 26.91 10.09
CA GLU A 455 2.45 26.62 11.51
C GLU A 455 1.24 27.16 12.26
N ARG A 456 0.72 26.37 13.19
CA ARG A 456 -0.42 26.78 14.01
C ARG A 456 0.01 27.97 14.88
N THR A 457 -0.44 29.17 14.52
CA THR A 457 -0.04 30.44 15.16
C THR A 457 -0.56 30.62 16.60
N ALA A 458 -1.54 29.83 17.00
CA ALA A 458 -1.98 29.67 18.39
C ALA A 458 -2.49 28.25 18.61
N SER A 459 -2.16 27.63 19.75
CA SER A 459 -3.03 26.55 20.23
C SER A 459 -4.44 27.14 20.29
N VAL A 460 -5.45 26.41 19.80
CA VAL A 460 -6.78 26.64 20.39
C VAL A 460 -6.50 26.42 21.85
N GLY A 461 -6.53 27.51 22.63
CA GLY A 461 -6.04 27.47 23.98
C GLY A 461 -6.63 26.24 24.63
N THR A 462 -5.81 25.50 25.36
CA THR A 462 -6.36 24.81 26.52
C THR A 462 -6.83 25.90 27.50
N ASP A 463 -7.76 26.77 27.07
CA ASP A 463 -8.55 27.55 27.99
C ASP A 463 -9.23 26.48 28.82
N ALA A 464 -8.77 26.39 30.07
CA ALA A 464 -9.40 25.52 31.05
C ALA A 464 -10.90 25.88 31.22
N ASP A 465 -11.32 27.05 30.72
CA ASP A 465 -12.71 27.42 30.56
C ASP A 465 -13.34 26.70 29.35
N TRP A 466 -13.80 25.47 29.59
CA TRP A 466 -14.63 24.66 28.69
C TRP A 466 -15.93 25.35 28.26
N ARG A 467 -16.29 26.47 28.91
CA ARG A 467 -17.55 27.14 28.70
C ARG A 467 -17.50 27.97 27.42
N SER A 468 -18.47 27.76 26.54
CA SER A 468 -18.54 28.41 25.23
C SER A 468 -18.31 29.93 25.25
N ALA A 469 -17.28 30.41 24.56
CA ALA A 469 -17.00 31.84 24.39
C ALA A 469 -18.19 32.61 23.77
N ARG A 470 -19.08 31.91 23.05
CA ARG A 470 -20.33 32.49 22.51
C ARG A 470 -21.21 33.17 23.57
N TYR A 471 -21.13 32.73 24.82
CA TYR A 471 -21.97 33.25 25.92
C TYR A 471 -21.15 34.02 26.97
N GLU A 472 -19.89 34.35 26.69
CA GLU A 472 -18.97 34.97 27.65
C GLU A 472 -19.51 36.31 28.17
N GLU A 473 -20.00 37.17 27.27
CA GLU A 473 -20.59 38.48 27.62
C GLU A 473 -21.91 38.39 28.40
N THR A 474 -22.57 37.23 28.37
CA THR A 474 -23.85 37.00 29.08
C THR A 474 -23.68 36.31 30.43
N ARG A 475 -22.44 36.04 30.87
CA ARG A 475 -22.17 35.28 32.10
C ARG A 475 -22.20 36.06 33.41
N GLY A 476 -22.35 37.39 33.33
CA GLY A 476 -22.58 38.24 34.50
C GLY A 476 -21.32 38.87 35.06
#